data_AF-A0A2V2UZT0-F1
#
_entry.id   AF-A0A2V2UZT0-F1
#
_cell.length_a   1.000
_cell.length_b   1.000
_cell.length_c   1.000
_cell.angle_alpha   90.00
_cell.angle_beta   90.00
_cell.angle_gamma   90.00
#
_symmetry.space_group_name_H-M   'P 1'
#
loop_
_entity.id
_entity.type
_entity.pdbx_description
1 polymer ?
#
loop_
_entity_poly.entity_id
_entity_poly.type
_entity_poly.pdbx_seq_one_letter_code
_entity_poly.pdbx_strand_id
1 'polypeptide(L)'
;MTDWWIKYVYLAQRESLCINSNWFGVAFAKYLPTPLQASSAAALVHNLVKVKKSLDRRTFSPQFSGLVPLDMNQYRYVFNTTRIPGREMDVLVQHEGIKHIVVIHKGRFYQLEVLHPLTNHQLTPYQLEMALESILHSEDETDPVEALIPAFTTAPRA
;
A
#
# COMPACT_ATOMS: atom_id res chain seq x y z
N MET A 1 0.38 21.01 3.19
CA MET A 1 0.31 21.22 1.72
C MET A 1 -1.11 21.68 1.38
N THR A 2 -1.25 22.69 0.52
CA THR A 2 -2.56 23.29 0.16
C THR A 2 -3.28 22.45 -0.90
N ASP A 3 -4.60 22.28 -0.79
CA ASP A 3 -5.42 21.45 -1.70
C ASP A 3 -5.28 21.81 -3.19
N TRP A 4 -5.04 23.09 -3.50
CA TRP A 4 -4.73 23.56 -4.85
C TRP A 4 -3.52 22.83 -5.46
N TRP A 5 -2.42 22.70 -4.71
CA TRP A 5 -1.21 22.05 -5.20
C TRP A 5 -1.46 20.57 -5.52
N ILE A 6 -2.18 19.87 -4.64
CA ILE A 6 -2.53 18.46 -4.85
C ILE A 6 -3.36 18.30 -6.13
N LYS A 7 -4.37 19.15 -6.32
CA LYS A 7 -5.24 19.13 -7.51
C LYS A 7 -4.48 19.42 -8.80
N TYR A 8 -3.78 20.54 -8.89
CA TYR A 8 -3.21 21.00 -10.16
C TYR A 8 -1.87 20.34 -10.53
N VAL A 9 -1.04 19.94 -9.55
CA VAL A 9 0.27 19.33 -9.85
C VAL A 9 0.17 17.81 -10.03
N TYR A 10 -0.69 17.12 -9.29
CA TYR A 10 -0.80 15.66 -9.37
C TYR A 10 -2.09 15.20 -10.05
N LEU A 11 -3.26 15.65 -9.57
CA LEU A 11 -4.54 15.05 -9.97
C LEU A 11 -5.04 15.49 -11.35
N ALA A 12 -4.66 16.68 -11.81
CA ALA A 12 -4.94 17.20 -13.14
C ALA A 12 -3.98 16.65 -14.22
N GLN A 13 -2.82 16.10 -13.84
CA GLN A 13 -1.84 15.57 -14.80
C GLN A 13 -2.43 14.34 -15.52
N ARG A 14 -2.42 14.38 -16.85
CA ARG A 14 -3.05 13.39 -17.73
C ARG A 14 -2.10 12.30 -18.25
N GLU A 15 -0.79 12.47 -18.07
CA GLU A 15 0.20 11.45 -18.41
C GLU A 15 0.09 10.19 -17.53
N SER A 16 0.76 9.10 -17.93
CA SER A 16 0.88 7.92 -17.06
C SER A 16 1.56 8.29 -15.74
N LEU A 17 1.05 7.73 -14.63
CA LEU A 17 1.67 7.92 -13.31
C LEU A 17 2.95 7.09 -13.17
N CYS A 18 3.06 5.97 -13.88
CA CYS A 18 4.29 5.20 -13.95
C CYS A 18 5.38 6.05 -14.60
N ILE A 19 6.57 6.05 -14.01
CA ILE A 19 7.72 6.90 -14.37
C ILE A 19 7.50 8.40 -14.07
N ASN A 20 6.40 9.02 -14.55
CA ASN A 20 6.27 10.49 -14.55
C ASN A 20 5.77 11.11 -13.23
N SER A 21 5.14 10.33 -12.33
CA SER A 21 4.62 10.85 -11.04
C SER A 21 4.81 9.91 -9.85
N ASN A 22 4.85 8.59 -10.04
CA ASN A 22 5.04 7.62 -8.97
C ASN A 22 6.53 7.47 -8.65
N TRP A 23 6.96 8.05 -7.53
CA TRP A 23 8.30 7.80 -6.99
C TRP A 23 8.40 6.38 -6.40
N PHE A 24 9.57 5.76 -6.54
CA PHE A 24 9.89 4.46 -5.95
C PHE A 24 11.29 4.50 -5.32
N GLY A 25 11.50 3.68 -4.28
CA GLY A 25 12.79 3.49 -3.63
C GLY A 25 13.18 2.02 -3.59
N VAL A 26 14.44 1.70 -3.93
CA VAL A 26 15.00 0.35 -3.77
C VAL A 26 15.52 0.19 -2.35
N ALA A 27 14.97 -0.76 -1.60
CA ALA A 27 15.37 -1.02 -0.22
C ALA A 27 16.68 -1.84 -0.16
N PHE A 28 17.82 -1.15 -0.06
CA PHE A 28 19.14 -1.79 0.07
C PHE A 28 19.35 -2.38 1.47
N ALA A 29 18.94 -3.64 1.66
CA ALA A 29 19.21 -4.39 2.88
C ALA A 29 20.65 -4.95 2.88
N LYS A 30 21.52 -4.45 3.77
CA LYS A 30 22.88 -5.01 3.98
C LYS A 30 22.87 -6.44 4.54
N TYR A 31 21.76 -6.84 5.15
CA TYR A 31 21.52 -8.17 5.70
C TYR A 31 20.06 -8.55 5.45
N LEU A 32 19.84 -9.75 4.92
CA LEU A 32 18.52 -10.36 4.73
C LEU A 32 18.32 -11.43 5.82
N PRO A 33 17.37 -11.28 6.76
CA PRO A 33 17.17 -12.24 7.85
C PRO A 33 16.69 -13.63 7.40
N THR A 34 16.13 -13.73 6.20
CA THR A 34 15.58 -14.95 5.61
C THR A 34 15.66 -14.88 4.08
N PRO A 35 15.93 -15.99 3.37
CA PRO A 35 15.83 -16.04 1.91
C PRO A 35 14.38 -16.22 1.42
N LEU A 36 13.43 -16.52 2.33
CA LEU A 36 12.04 -16.82 1.96
C LEU A 36 11.25 -15.54 1.64
N GLN A 37 10.62 -15.51 0.47
CA GLN A 37 9.83 -14.37 0.00
C GLN A 37 8.61 -14.11 0.88
N ALA A 38 7.82 -15.15 1.20
CA ALA A 38 6.64 -15.01 2.06
C ALA A 38 7.01 -14.50 3.47
N SER A 39 8.07 -15.04 4.07
CA SER A 39 8.57 -14.60 5.39
C SER A 39 9.03 -13.14 5.39
N SER A 40 9.78 -12.74 4.36
CA SER A 40 10.22 -11.34 4.16
C SER A 40 9.04 -10.38 3.99
N ALA A 41 8.06 -10.76 3.16
CA ALA A 41 6.85 -9.98 2.94
C ALA A 41 5.95 -9.92 4.19
N ALA A 42 5.81 -11.02 4.93
CA ALA A 42 5.07 -11.08 6.18
C ALA A 42 5.67 -10.16 7.25
N ALA A 43 7.00 -10.14 7.40
CA ALA A 43 7.69 -9.22 8.29
C ALA A 43 7.47 -7.75 7.90
N LEU A 44 7.52 -7.43 6.61
CA LEU A 44 7.22 -6.09 6.09
C LEU A 44 5.77 -5.67 6.37
N VAL A 45 4.79 -6.50 6.00
CA VAL A 45 3.36 -6.26 6.26
C VAL A 45 3.09 -6.08 7.75
N HIS A 46 3.64 -6.95 8.60
CA HIS A 46 3.49 -6.85 10.04
C HIS A 46 4.05 -5.53 10.62
N ASN A 47 5.17 -5.04 10.09
CA ASN A 47 5.73 -3.76 10.52
C ASN A 47 4.95 -2.56 9.96
N LEU A 48 4.45 -2.62 8.72
CA LEU A 48 3.57 -1.59 8.15
C LEU A 48 2.24 -1.48 8.94
N VAL A 49 1.64 -2.60 9.33
CA VAL A 49 0.41 -2.60 10.16
C VAL A 49 0.68 -2.07 11.57
N LYS A 50 1.88 -2.30 12.14
CA LYS A 50 2.29 -1.64 13.40
C LYS A 50 2.38 -0.11 13.24
N VAL A 51 2.95 0.38 12.15
CA VAL A 51 3.03 1.83 11.85
C VAL A 51 1.63 2.42 11.63
N LYS A 52 0.76 1.75 10.85
CA LYS A 52 -0.64 2.18 10.71
C LYS A 52 -1.34 2.27 12.07
N LYS A 53 -1.23 1.24 12.91
CA LYS A 53 -1.91 1.21 14.22
C LYS A 53 -1.40 2.25 15.21
N SER A 54 -0.15 2.72 15.12
CA SER A 54 0.34 3.83 15.94
C SER A 54 -0.02 5.20 15.36
N LEU A 55 -0.14 5.35 14.04
CA LEU A 55 -0.73 6.54 13.40
C LEU A 55 -2.22 6.68 13.75
N ASP A 56 -3.01 5.62 13.56
CA ASP A 56 -4.45 5.58 13.88
C ASP A 56 -4.72 5.92 15.36
N ARG A 57 -3.83 5.48 16.26
CA ARG A 57 -3.88 5.76 17.71
C ARG A 57 -3.27 7.12 18.12
N ARG A 58 -2.66 7.86 17.18
CA ARG A 58 -1.89 9.10 17.43
C ARG A 58 -0.72 8.91 18.42
N THR A 59 -0.15 7.71 18.48
CA THR A 59 1.03 7.37 19.30
C THR A 59 2.31 7.18 18.47
N PHE A 60 2.27 7.47 17.16
CA PHE A 60 3.46 7.51 16.31
C PHE A 60 4.28 8.76 16.62
N SER A 61 5.60 8.61 16.80
CA SER A 61 6.47 9.71 17.22
C SER A 61 6.47 10.88 16.22
N PRO A 62 6.25 12.13 16.67
CA PRO A 62 6.37 13.29 15.81
C PRO A 62 7.79 13.41 15.25
N GLN A 63 7.90 13.82 14.00
CA GLN A 63 9.19 14.03 13.33
C GLN A 63 9.70 15.45 13.61
N PHE A 64 11.03 15.61 13.69
CA PHE A 64 11.66 16.90 13.99
C PHE A 64 12.77 17.22 12.99
N SER A 65 12.92 18.51 12.66
CA SER A 65 14.12 19.08 12.05
C SER A 65 14.88 19.85 13.13
N GLY A 66 15.91 19.21 13.70
CA GLY A 66 16.57 19.71 14.91
C GLY A 66 15.59 19.76 16.09
N LEU A 67 15.22 20.97 16.51
CA LEU A 67 14.23 21.22 17.57
C LEU A 67 12.82 21.59 17.03
N VAL A 68 12.66 21.75 15.71
CA VAL A 68 11.38 22.17 15.11
C VAL A 68 10.53 20.94 14.76
N PRO A 69 9.30 20.79 15.32
CA PRO A 69 8.40 19.71 14.94
C PRO A 69 7.87 19.89 13.52
N LEU A 70 7.70 18.79 12.80
CA LEU A 70 7.22 18.76 11.41
C LEU A 70 5.73 18.40 11.32
N ASP A 71 5.09 18.82 10.22
CA ASP A 71 3.69 18.50 9.94
C ASP A 71 3.49 17.00 9.67
N MET A 72 2.70 16.34 10.52
CA MET A 72 2.38 14.92 10.41
C MET A 72 1.17 14.64 9.50
N ASN A 73 0.49 15.67 8.99
CA ASN A 73 -0.71 15.54 8.15
C ASN A 73 -0.47 14.74 6.86
N GLN A 74 0.77 14.69 6.35
CA GLN A 74 1.13 13.86 5.19
C GLN A 74 0.87 12.36 5.40
N TYR A 75 0.99 11.86 6.64
CA TYR A 75 0.82 10.43 6.94
C TYR A 75 -0.62 9.93 6.76
N ARG A 76 -1.62 10.83 6.68
CA ARG A 76 -3.03 10.46 6.44
C ARG A 76 -3.24 9.77 5.09
N TYR A 77 -2.36 10.03 4.12
CA TYR A 77 -2.45 9.51 2.76
C TYR A 77 -1.59 8.26 2.51
N VAL A 78 -0.83 7.78 3.50
CA VAL A 78 0.09 6.63 3.34
C VAL A 78 -0.65 5.29 3.39
N PHE A 79 -1.78 5.24 4.09
CA PHE A 79 -2.59 4.03 4.27
C PHE A 79 -4.02 4.25 3.80
N ASN A 80 -4.67 3.16 3.39
CA ASN A 80 -6.07 3.11 2.96
C ASN A 80 -6.47 4.20 1.95
N THR A 81 -5.54 4.68 1.13
CA THR A 81 -5.74 5.81 0.22
C THR A 81 -5.47 5.38 -1.21
N THR A 82 -6.40 5.68 -2.11
CA THR A 82 -6.35 5.26 -3.52
C THR A 82 -6.65 6.45 -4.42
N ARG A 83 -5.90 6.60 -5.53
CA ARG A 83 -6.17 7.57 -6.59
C ARG A 83 -7.07 6.93 -7.65
N ILE A 84 -8.33 7.35 -7.69
CA ILE A 84 -9.32 6.91 -8.69
C ILE A 84 -9.18 7.79 -9.95
N PRO A 85 -9.09 7.20 -11.16
CA PRO A 85 -9.04 7.96 -12.39
C PRO A 85 -10.36 8.70 -12.66
N GLY A 86 -10.29 9.96 -13.08
CA GLY A 86 -11.45 10.80 -13.37
C GLY A 86 -11.29 11.59 -14.68
N ARG A 87 -12.38 11.74 -15.44
CA ARG A 87 -12.39 12.23 -16.84
C ARG A 87 -11.63 13.55 -17.06
N GLU A 88 -11.67 14.46 -16.10
CA GLU A 88 -10.94 15.75 -16.20
C GLU A 88 -9.82 15.84 -15.16
N MET A 89 -10.09 15.33 -13.96
CA MET A 89 -9.18 15.31 -12.82
C MET A 89 -9.41 14.02 -12.01
N ASP A 90 -8.33 13.38 -11.59
CA ASP A 90 -8.38 12.21 -10.71
C ASP A 90 -8.78 12.59 -9.28
N VAL A 91 -9.23 11.63 -8.47
CA VAL A 91 -9.65 11.87 -7.07
C VAL A 91 -8.87 10.97 -6.11
N LEU A 92 -8.32 11.55 -5.04
CA LEU A 92 -7.81 10.78 -3.90
C LEU A 92 -8.96 10.45 -2.96
N VAL A 93 -9.24 9.15 -2.79
CA VAL A 93 -10.24 8.62 -1.87
C VAL A 93 -9.53 7.94 -0.70
N GLN A 94 -10.01 8.18 0.51
CA GLN A 94 -9.52 7.55 1.75
C GLN A 94 -10.61 6.60 2.27
N HIS A 95 -10.22 5.40 2.70
CA HIS A 95 -11.14 4.34 3.11
C HIS A 95 -10.99 4.02 4.61
N GLU A 96 -12.05 4.23 5.38
CA GLU A 96 -12.07 3.89 6.81
C GLU A 96 -12.41 2.41 7.04
N GLY A 97 -12.12 1.90 8.25
CA GLY A 97 -12.51 0.55 8.67
C GLY A 97 -11.79 -0.64 8.02
N ILE A 98 -10.99 -0.45 6.96
CA ILE A 98 -10.30 -1.54 6.24
C ILE A 98 -9.38 -2.35 7.17
N LYS A 99 -9.54 -3.68 7.15
CA LYS A 99 -8.80 -4.66 7.97
C LYS A 99 -7.83 -5.56 7.17
N HIS A 100 -7.89 -5.51 5.85
CA HIS A 100 -7.07 -6.30 4.93
C HIS A 100 -6.01 -5.47 4.20
N ILE A 101 -5.11 -6.18 3.52
CA ILE A 101 -4.34 -5.69 2.38
C ILE A 101 -4.82 -6.39 1.10
N VAL A 102 -4.46 -5.83 -0.05
CA VAL A 102 -4.59 -6.49 -1.35
C VAL A 102 -3.21 -7.04 -1.73
N VAL A 103 -3.13 -8.33 -2.02
CA VAL A 103 -1.93 -9.01 -2.53
C VAL A 103 -2.12 -9.28 -4.02
N ILE A 104 -1.11 -9.04 -4.84
CA ILE A 104 -1.14 -9.32 -6.28
C ILE A 104 -0.15 -10.45 -6.58
N HIS A 105 -0.62 -11.53 -7.21
CA HIS A 105 0.20 -12.66 -7.64
C HIS A 105 -0.30 -13.21 -8.97
N LYS A 106 0.61 -13.46 -9.92
CA LYS A 106 0.29 -13.96 -11.29
C LYS A 106 -0.83 -13.18 -12.01
N GLY A 107 -1.01 -11.88 -11.71
CA GLY A 107 -2.06 -11.02 -12.27
C GLY A 107 -3.39 -10.99 -11.49
N ARG A 108 -3.60 -11.92 -10.54
CA ARG A 108 -4.78 -11.98 -9.67
C ARG A 108 -4.66 -11.01 -8.49
N PHE A 109 -5.81 -10.58 -7.96
CA PHE A 109 -5.92 -9.86 -6.70
C PHE A 109 -6.47 -10.78 -5.61
N TYR A 110 -5.81 -10.80 -4.44
CA TYR A 110 -6.25 -11.53 -3.24
C TYR A 110 -6.51 -10.54 -2.09
N GLN A 111 -7.65 -10.68 -1.41
CA GLN A 111 -7.92 -9.97 -0.15
C GLN A 111 -7.31 -10.77 1.01
N LEU A 112 -6.29 -10.21 1.67
CA LEU A 112 -5.65 -10.82 2.84
C LEU A 112 -5.93 -10.00 4.09
N GLU A 113 -6.78 -10.50 4.99
CA GLU A 113 -7.01 -9.89 6.30
C GLU A 113 -5.70 -9.85 7.12
N VAL A 114 -5.35 -8.68 7.66
CA VAL A 114 -4.15 -8.47 8.50
C VAL A 114 -4.50 -8.22 9.97
N LEU A 115 -5.79 -8.04 10.26
CA LEU A 115 -6.37 -8.05 11.61
C LEU A 115 -7.32 -9.24 11.74
N HIS A 116 -7.24 -9.97 12.84
CA HIS A 116 -8.13 -11.09 13.15
C HIS A 116 -9.60 -10.60 13.19
N PRO A 117 -10.53 -11.19 12.42
CA PRO A 117 -11.87 -10.62 12.22
C PRO A 117 -12.64 -10.29 13.51
N LEU A 118 -12.68 -11.25 14.45
CA LEU A 118 -13.41 -11.14 15.73
C LEU A 118 -12.72 -10.21 16.74
N THR A 119 -11.45 -10.47 17.07
CA THR A 119 -10.75 -9.75 18.16
C THR A 119 -10.14 -8.40 17.73
N ASN A 120 -10.00 -8.16 16.43
CA ASN A 120 -9.28 -7.01 15.85
C ASN A 120 -7.78 -6.95 16.25
N HIS A 121 -7.23 -8.04 16.80
CA HIS A 121 -5.79 -8.19 17.04
C HIS A 121 -5.05 -8.30 15.72
N GLN A 122 -3.80 -7.81 15.68
CA GLN A 122 -2.97 -7.93 14.48
C GLN A 122 -2.42 -9.35 14.35
N LEU A 123 -2.43 -9.89 13.13
CA LEU A 123 -1.85 -11.22 12.87
C LEU A 123 -0.34 -11.25 13.13
N THR A 124 0.15 -12.39 13.62
CA THR A 124 1.58 -12.61 13.84
C THR A 124 2.33 -12.70 12.51
N PRO A 125 3.67 -12.47 12.47
CA PRO A 125 4.45 -12.66 11.25
C PRO A 125 4.27 -14.07 10.67
N TYR A 126 4.23 -15.11 11.52
CA TYR A 126 4.00 -16.49 11.11
C TYR A 126 2.62 -16.73 10.46
N GLN A 127 1.55 -16.13 11.00
CA GLN A 127 0.21 -16.22 10.39
C GLN A 127 0.15 -15.54 9.01
N LEU A 128 0.83 -14.38 8.87
CA LEU A 128 0.94 -13.66 7.60
C LEU A 128 1.82 -14.43 6.60
N GLU A 129 2.88 -15.07 7.08
CA GLU A 129 3.78 -15.92 6.27
C GLU A 129 3.04 -17.12 5.71
N MET A 130 2.31 -17.88 6.53
CA MET A 130 1.49 -19.01 6.06
C MET A 130 0.46 -18.57 5.01
N ALA A 131 -0.21 -17.44 5.21
CA ALA A 131 -1.23 -16.95 4.27
C ALA A 131 -0.60 -16.48 2.95
N LEU A 132 0.53 -15.78 2.99
CA LEU A 132 1.27 -15.39 1.79
C LEU A 132 1.85 -16.60 1.06
N GLU A 133 2.34 -17.61 1.79
CA GLU A 133 2.85 -18.86 1.21
C GLU A 133 1.74 -19.64 0.48
N SER A 134 0.52 -19.66 1.02
CA SER A 134 -0.65 -20.23 0.33
C SER A 134 -1.07 -19.47 -0.93
N ILE A 135 -0.81 -18.16 -0.99
CA ILE A 135 -1.02 -17.35 -2.21
C ILE A 135 0.10 -17.61 -3.22
N LEU A 136 1.35 -17.81 -2.80
CA LEU A 136 2.45 -18.15 -3.72
C LEU A 136 2.23 -19.53 -4.38
N HIS A 137 1.78 -20.50 -3.59
CA HIS A 137 1.52 -21.89 -4.00
C HIS A 137 0.12 -22.15 -4.55
N SER A 138 -0.74 -21.12 -4.71
CA SER A 138 -2.05 -21.32 -5.34
C SER A 138 -1.89 -21.68 -6.82
N GLU A 139 -2.58 -22.76 -7.22
CA GLU A 139 -2.66 -23.26 -8.59
C GLU A 139 -3.79 -22.58 -9.40
N ASP A 140 -4.44 -21.55 -8.84
CA ASP A 140 -5.59 -20.85 -9.42
C ASP A 140 -5.32 -20.30 -10.85
N GLU A 141 -5.84 -20.98 -11.87
CA GLU A 141 -5.77 -20.50 -13.24
C GLU A 141 -6.51 -19.18 -13.40
N THR A 142 -5.86 -18.23 -14.10
CA THR A 142 -6.36 -16.87 -14.34
C THR A 142 -6.57 -16.70 -15.82
N ASP A 143 -7.67 -16.07 -16.23
CA ASP A 143 -7.83 -15.72 -17.64
C ASP A 143 -6.68 -14.79 -18.08
N PRO A 144 -6.04 -15.01 -19.24
CA PRO A 144 -4.90 -14.20 -19.69
C PRO A 144 -5.21 -12.72 -19.89
N VAL A 145 -6.48 -12.33 -20.08
CA VAL A 145 -6.93 -10.94 -20.16
C VAL A 145 -7.20 -10.38 -18.77
N GLU A 146 -7.80 -11.16 -17.87
CA GLU A 146 -7.98 -10.74 -16.46
C GLU A 146 -6.64 -10.47 -15.75
N ALA A 147 -5.62 -11.30 -16.03
CA ALA A 147 -4.27 -11.11 -15.52
C ALA A 147 -3.62 -9.76 -15.93
N LEU A 148 -4.16 -9.08 -16.95
CA LEU A 148 -3.72 -7.76 -17.42
C LEU A 148 -4.51 -6.59 -16.82
N ILE A 149 -5.58 -6.83 -16.05
CA ILE A 149 -6.35 -5.77 -15.37
C ILE A 149 -5.47 -4.81 -14.54
N PRO A 150 -4.44 -5.25 -13.78
CA PRO A 150 -3.54 -4.33 -13.08
C PRO A 150 -2.82 -3.34 -14.02
N ALA A 151 -2.54 -3.72 -15.27
CA ALA A 151 -1.78 -2.92 -16.22
C ALA A 151 -2.56 -1.66 -16.68
N PHE A 152 -3.89 -1.67 -16.65
CA PHE A 152 -4.70 -0.48 -16.96
C PHE A 152 -4.41 0.71 -16.02
N THR A 153 -3.91 0.47 -14.80
CA THR A 153 -3.49 1.54 -13.89
C THR A 153 -2.30 2.37 -14.43
N THR A 154 -1.51 1.76 -15.33
CA THR A 154 -0.30 2.32 -15.94
C THR A 154 -0.57 3.11 -17.23
N ALA A 155 -1.81 3.10 -17.74
CA ALA A 155 -2.19 3.91 -18.89
C ALA A 155 -2.22 5.42 -18.55
N PRO A 156 -2.05 6.30 -19.55
CA PRO A 156 -2.39 7.72 -19.44
C PRO A 156 -3.86 7.91 -18.99
N ARG A 157 -4.18 9.06 -18.39
CA ARG A 157 -5.54 9.42 -17.99
C ARG A 157 -6.26 10.06 -19.18
N ALA A 158 -7.35 9.44 -19.61
CA ALA A 158 -8.23 9.91 -20.69
C ALA A 158 -9.05 11.13 -20.23
#